data_AF-A0AA42TK23-F1
#
_entry.id   AF-A0AA42TK23-F1
#
_cell.length_a   1.000
_cell.length_b   1.000
_cell.length_c   1.000
_cell.angle_alpha   90.00
_cell.angle_beta   90.00
_cell.angle_gamma   90.00
#
_symmetry.space_group_name_H-M   'P 1'
#
loop_
_entity.id
_entity.type
_entity.pdbx_description
1 polymer ?
#
loop_
_entity_poly.entity_id
_entity_poly.type
_entity_poly.pdbx_seq_one_letter_code
_entity_poly.pdbx_strand_id
1 'polypeptide(L)'
;MKQEQFVARYQQEWQDLEQWLRLRADVSRRRRRQASELALDDTAFPQRYRRLCQQLALARERGYSPQLVQRLQQLMQHGHSALYRTPPTRWRAALEFLVGGFPQLVRSQARSMGVALVMFALPTVACFVLVQLYPDLIHQLMDNRQIAEMERMYDPAAERLGRDSGTDWMMFGHYIMNNISIALRTFASGLLAGLGTLLVLLFNGVIFGSVAGHLQHIGHGDPFWRFVVGHAAFELTAIVIAGGAGLQLGMKLLAPGRRSRLDALVEGGRIGARLCLGVAFMLLVAAFIEAFWSSIAEVPAWGKFSVAGVLWAGVLLWLWRGGRGGGDAD
;
A
#
# COMPACT_ATOMS: atom_id res chain seq x y z
N MET A 1 -52.49 16.78 -19.42
CA MET A 1 -52.45 17.51 -18.12
C MET A 1 -51.83 18.87 -18.37
N LYS A 2 -52.53 19.95 -17.97
CA LYS A 2 -52.01 21.32 -18.10
C LYS A 2 -50.84 21.54 -17.12
N GLN A 3 -49.99 22.53 -17.41
CA GLN A 3 -48.79 22.81 -16.59
C GLN A 3 -49.14 23.06 -15.11
N GLU A 4 -50.19 23.83 -14.82
CA GLU A 4 -50.61 24.13 -13.44
C GLU A 4 -50.97 22.87 -12.66
N GLN A 5 -51.68 21.92 -13.29
CA GLN A 5 -52.00 20.63 -12.69
C GLN A 5 -50.74 19.76 -12.48
N PHE A 6 -49.78 19.83 -13.41
CA PHE A 6 -48.50 19.15 -13.27
C PHE A 6 -47.71 19.69 -12.07
N VAL A 7 -47.63 21.01 -11.94
CA VAL A 7 -46.95 21.67 -10.82
C VAL A 7 -47.65 21.35 -9.50
N ALA A 8 -48.97 21.53 -9.41
CA ALA A 8 -49.73 21.25 -8.20
C ALA A 8 -49.57 19.79 -7.72
N ARG A 9 -49.44 18.84 -8.66
CA ARG A 9 -49.28 17.42 -8.34
C ARG A 9 -47.90 17.06 -7.78
N TYR A 10 -46.82 17.66 -8.31
CA TYR A 10 -45.45 17.21 -8.02
C TYR A 10 -44.62 18.23 -7.22
N GLN A 11 -45.13 19.44 -6.99
CA GLN A 11 -44.41 20.50 -6.29
C GLN A 11 -43.94 20.10 -4.90
N GLN A 12 -44.76 19.37 -4.14
CA GLN A 12 -44.39 18.88 -2.82
C GLN A 12 -43.20 17.92 -2.89
N GLU A 13 -43.20 16.98 -3.86
CA GLU A 13 -42.09 16.03 -4.04
C GLU A 13 -40.77 16.77 -4.35
N TRP A 14 -40.83 17.84 -5.15
CA TRP A 14 -39.67 18.67 -5.48
C TRP A 14 -39.16 19.44 -4.27
N GLN A 15 -40.05 20.01 -3.45
CA GLN A 15 -39.70 20.74 -2.23
C GLN A 15 -39.03 19.82 -1.21
N ASP A 16 -39.57 18.62 -0.99
CA ASP A 16 -38.98 17.64 -0.07
C ASP A 16 -37.55 17.25 -0.52
N LEU A 17 -37.38 17.00 -1.83
CA LEU A 17 -36.09 16.63 -2.41
C LEU A 17 -35.08 17.78 -2.32
N GLU A 18 -35.52 19.01 -2.59
CA GLU A 18 -34.70 20.21 -2.47
C GLU A 18 -34.27 20.47 -1.03
N GLN A 19 -35.17 20.28 -0.06
CA GLN A 19 -34.85 20.39 1.36
C GLN A 19 -33.85 19.32 1.80
N TRP A 20 -34.03 18.07 1.36
CA TRP A 20 -33.09 16.98 1.63
C TRP A 20 -31.69 17.29 1.07
N LEU A 21 -31.62 17.80 -0.16
CA LEU A 21 -30.35 18.20 -0.79
C LEU A 21 -29.67 19.35 -0.03
N ARG A 22 -30.42 20.38 0.38
CA ARG A 22 -29.89 21.51 1.16
C ARG A 22 -29.30 21.07 2.50
N LEU A 23 -29.98 20.20 3.24
CA LEU A 23 -29.53 19.71 4.55
C LEU A 23 -28.24 18.89 4.47
N ARG A 24 -27.96 18.24 3.34
CA ARG A 24 -26.77 17.40 3.14
C ARG A 24 -25.63 18.07 2.39
N ALA A 25 -25.93 19.14 1.65
CA ALA A 25 -24.92 20.06 1.12
C ALA A 25 -24.18 20.79 2.27
N ASP A 26 -24.87 21.05 3.38
CA ASP A 26 -24.31 21.78 4.52
C ASP A 26 -23.33 20.92 5.37
N VAL A 27 -22.21 21.52 5.78
CA VAL A 27 -21.03 20.81 6.33
C VAL A 27 -21.14 20.56 7.85
N SER A 28 -22.06 21.23 8.54
CA SER A 28 -22.18 21.14 9.98
C SER A 28 -22.77 19.80 10.45
N ARG A 29 -21.93 18.95 11.06
CA ARG A 29 -22.33 17.64 11.64
C ARG A 29 -23.52 17.74 12.62
N ARG A 30 -23.69 18.90 13.28
CA ARG A 30 -24.78 19.18 14.23
C ARG A 30 -26.16 19.25 13.55
N ARG A 31 -26.25 19.86 12.35
CA ARG A 31 -27.50 19.92 11.57
C ARG A 31 -27.86 18.59 10.92
N ARG A 32 -26.88 17.77 10.52
CA ARG A 32 -27.15 16.43 9.97
C ARG A 32 -27.87 15.49 10.94
N ARG A 33 -27.56 15.56 12.24
CA ARG A 33 -28.26 14.77 13.27
C ARG A 33 -29.70 15.25 13.46
N GLN A 34 -29.93 16.55 13.53
CA GLN A 34 -31.28 17.14 13.61
C GLN A 34 -32.12 16.91 12.35
N ALA A 35 -31.50 16.83 11.18
CA ALA A 35 -32.16 16.55 9.90
C ALA A 35 -32.65 15.09 9.77
N SER A 36 -32.05 14.15 10.51
CA SER A 36 -32.40 12.72 10.46
C SER A 36 -33.78 12.40 11.06
N GLU A 37 -34.36 13.31 11.84
CA GLU A 37 -35.67 13.13 12.49
C GLU A 37 -36.83 13.72 11.68
N LEU A 38 -36.56 14.54 10.65
CA LEU A 38 -37.56 15.35 9.94
C LEU A 38 -37.58 15.17 8.41
N ALA A 39 -36.63 14.45 7.82
CA ALA A 39 -36.45 14.40 6.37
C ALA A 39 -36.60 12.99 5.78
N LEU A 40 -36.87 12.96 4.47
CA LEU A 40 -36.91 11.76 3.63
C LEU A 40 -35.87 10.72 4.01
N ASP A 41 -36.30 9.46 4.13
CA ASP A 41 -35.42 8.33 4.32
C ASP A 41 -34.35 8.29 3.21
N ASP A 42 -33.10 8.08 3.59
CA ASP A 42 -31.96 8.02 2.68
C ASP A 42 -32.10 6.92 1.64
N THR A 43 -32.82 5.85 2.00
CA THR A 43 -33.11 4.74 1.08
C THR A 43 -34.09 5.14 -0.03
N ALA A 44 -34.93 6.17 0.20
CA ALA A 44 -35.93 6.65 -0.74
C ALA A 44 -35.38 7.64 -1.79
N PHE A 45 -34.19 8.23 -1.55
CA PHE A 45 -33.59 9.22 -2.44
C PHE A 45 -33.36 8.71 -3.89
N PRO A 46 -32.79 7.52 -4.14
CA PRO A 46 -32.60 7.02 -5.51
C PRO A 46 -33.90 6.84 -6.30
N GLN A 47 -35.00 6.52 -5.61
CA GLN A 47 -36.32 6.42 -6.24
C GLN A 47 -36.87 7.81 -6.60
N ARG A 48 -36.75 8.79 -5.68
CA ARG A 48 -37.19 10.18 -5.92
C ARG A 48 -36.37 10.86 -7.01
N TYR A 49 -35.05 10.64 -7.06
CA TYR A 49 -34.20 11.14 -8.13
C TYR A 49 -34.62 10.60 -9.50
N ARG A 50 -34.90 9.29 -9.62
CA ARG A 50 -35.41 8.70 -10.88
C ARG A 50 -36.75 9.31 -11.30
N ARG A 51 -37.67 9.53 -10.35
CA ARG A 51 -38.94 10.22 -10.62
C ARG A 51 -38.75 11.66 -11.10
N LEU A 52 -37.82 12.41 -10.51
CA LEU A 52 -37.48 13.75 -10.96
C LEU A 52 -36.98 13.75 -12.42
N CYS A 53 -36.12 12.79 -12.79
CA CYS A 53 -35.66 12.66 -14.17
C CYS A 53 -36.82 12.38 -15.15
N GLN A 54 -37.78 11.52 -14.75
CA GLN A 54 -38.99 11.25 -15.55
C GLN A 54 -39.87 12.51 -15.69
N GLN A 55 -40.05 13.26 -14.60
CA GLN A 55 -40.82 14.51 -14.58
C GLN A 55 -40.17 15.59 -15.45
N LEU A 56 -38.84 15.72 -15.42
CA LEU A 56 -38.08 16.63 -16.29
C LEU A 56 -38.22 16.24 -17.77
N ALA A 57 -38.13 14.95 -18.10
CA ALA A 57 -38.33 14.46 -19.46
C ALA A 57 -39.74 14.78 -19.98
N LEU A 58 -40.77 14.51 -19.17
CA LEU A 58 -42.16 14.80 -19.52
C LEU A 58 -42.42 16.31 -19.67
N ALA A 59 -41.81 17.14 -18.83
CA ALA A 59 -41.94 18.60 -18.92
C ALA A 59 -41.32 19.17 -20.20
N ARG A 60 -40.22 18.59 -20.67
CA ARG A 60 -39.57 18.95 -21.94
C ARG A 60 -40.41 18.51 -23.14
N GLU A 61 -40.86 17.26 -23.15
CA GLU A 61 -41.66 16.70 -24.25
C GLU A 61 -42.97 17.47 -24.45
N ARG A 62 -43.60 17.92 -23.36
CA ARG A 62 -44.86 18.69 -23.42
C ARG A 62 -44.68 20.18 -23.66
N GLY A 63 -43.45 20.68 -23.80
CA GLY A 63 -43.19 22.09 -24.05
C GLY A 63 -43.68 23.02 -22.92
N TYR A 64 -43.55 22.60 -21.66
CA TYR A 64 -43.86 23.47 -20.51
C TYR A 64 -42.89 24.66 -20.42
N SER A 65 -43.23 25.65 -19.60
CA SER A 65 -42.50 26.92 -19.53
C SER A 65 -40.99 26.71 -19.27
N PRO A 66 -40.12 27.54 -19.90
CA PRO A 66 -38.67 27.44 -19.71
C PRO A 66 -38.24 27.52 -18.25
N GLN A 67 -38.92 28.33 -17.45
CA GLN A 67 -38.66 28.48 -16.01
C GLN A 67 -38.86 27.17 -15.23
N LEU A 68 -39.91 26.42 -15.54
CA LEU A 68 -40.18 25.13 -14.88
C LEU A 68 -39.12 24.11 -15.26
N VAL A 69 -38.82 24.01 -16.56
CA VAL A 69 -37.79 23.07 -17.07
C VAL A 69 -36.44 23.37 -16.45
N GLN A 70 -36.05 24.65 -16.36
CA GLN A 70 -34.80 25.08 -15.76
C GLN A 70 -34.73 24.72 -14.26
N ARG A 71 -35.81 24.94 -13.50
CA ARG A 71 -35.88 24.56 -12.08
C ARG A 71 -35.68 23.06 -11.88
N LEU A 72 -36.40 22.22 -12.64
CA LEU A 72 -36.28 20.76 -12.54
C LEU A 72 -34.89 20.29 -12.96
N GLN A 73 -34.30 20.93 -13.95
CA GLN A 73 -32.94 20.63 -14.41
C GLN A 73 -31.89 20.98 -13.35
N GLN A 74 -32.00 22.12 -12.67
CA GLN A 74 -31.11 22.48 -11.56
C GLN A 74 -31.25 21.49 -10.39
N LEU A 75 -32.49 21.14 -10.03
CA LEU A 75 -32.74 20.16 -8.96
C LEU A 75 -32.16 18.78 -9.33
N MET A 76 -32.25 18.37 -10.59
CA MET A 76 -31.66 17.13 -11.09
C MET A 76 -30.14 17.17 -11.04
N GLN A 77 -29.51 18.27 -11.44
CA GLN A 77 -28.04 18.43 -11.35
C GLN A 77 -27.54 18.35 -9.90
N HIS A 78 -28.24 18.97 -8.95
CA HIS A 78 -27.93 18.84 -7.52
C HIS A 78 -28.15 17.41 -7.00
N GLY A 79 -29.21 16.73 -7.45
CA GLY A 79 -29.44 15.32 -7.13
C GLY A 79 -28.33 14.41 -7.68
N HIS A 80 -27.86 14.69 -8.90
CA HIS A 80 -26.80 13.93 -9.55
C HIS A 80 -25.48 14.01 -8.77
N SER A 81 -25.08 15.22 -8.36
CA SER A 81 -23.85 15.41 -7.58
C SER A 81 -23.92 14.77 -6.19
N ALA A 82 -25.11 14.65 -5.59
CA ALA A 82 -25.30 13.93 -4.33
C ALA A 82 -25.24 12.40 -4.49
N LEU A 83 -25.83 11.85 -5.56
CA LEU A 83 -25.87 10.41 -5.80
C LEU A 83 -24.51 9.85 -6.22
N TYR A 84 -23.77 10.60 -7.03
CA TYR A 84 -22.45 10.22 -7.56
C TYR A 84 -21.29 10.89 -6.84
N ARG A 85 -21.53 11.43 -5.63
CA ARG A 85 -20.46 12.01 -4.82
C ARG A 85 -19.43 10.94 -4.49
N THR A 86 -18.18 11.16 -4.88
CA THR A 86 -17.07 10.30 -4.46
C THR A 86 -17.03 10.31 -2.92
N PRO A 87 -17.07 9.14 -2.26
CA PRO A 87 -16.91 9.11 -0.81
C PRO A 87 -15.64 9.86 -0.42
N PRO A 88 -15.64 10.68 0.64
CA PRO A 88 -14.42 11.34 1.07
C PRO A 88 -13.35 10.31 1.41
N THR A 89 -12.10 10.58 1.05
CA THR A 89 -10.96 9.71 1.37
C THR A 89 -10.93 9.44 2.87
N ARG A 90 -11.19 8.20 3.26
CA ARG A 90 -11.24 7.80 4.67
C ARG A 90 -9.82 7.51 5.15
N TRP A 91 -9.03 8.55 5.39
CA TRP A 91 -7.68 8.42 5.98
C TRP A 91 -7.67 7.55 7.24
N ARG A 92 -8.76 7.57 8.02
CA ARG A 92 -8.96 6.65 9.16
C ARG A 92 -8.95 5.18 8.77
N ALA A 93 -9.63 4.79 7.69
CA ALA A 93 -9.65 3.41 7.23
C ALA A 93 -8.27 2.95 6.72
N ALA A 94 -7.50 3.84 6.10
CA ALA A 94 -6.12 3.55 5.71
C ALA A 94 -5.23 3.34 6.94
N LEU A 95 -5.35 4.18 7.97
CA LEU A 95 -4.63 4.02 9.23
C LEU A 95 -5.06 2.76 10.00
N GLU A 96 -6.36 2.47 10.07
CA GLU A 96 -6.89 1.24 10.68
C GLU A 96 -6.35 -0.01 9.96
N PHE A 97 -6.29 0.04 8.62
CA PHE A 97 -5.65 -1.02 7.85
C PHE A 97 -4.16 -1.12 8.18
N LEU A 98 -3.38 -0.04 8.14
CA LEU A 98 -1.94 -0.12 8.40
C LEU A 98 -1.65 -0.58 9.84
N VAL A 99 -2.33 -0.04 10.85
CA VAL A 99 -2.06 -0.34 12.26
C VAL A 99 -2.55 -1.73 12.66
N GLY A 100 -3.72 -2.16 12.17
CA GLY A 100 -4.36 -3.42 12.57
C GLY A 100 -4.54 -4.43 11.45
N GLY A 101 -5.13 -4.01 10.33
CA GLY A 101 -5.53 -4.91 9.24
C GLY A 101 -4.35 -5.57 8.52
N PHE A 102 -3.27 -4.84 8.25
CA PHE A 102 -2.07 -5.32 7.59
C PHE A 102 -1.32 -6.37 8.42
N PRO A 103 -0.96 -6.13 9.70
CA PRO A 103 -0.31 -7.16 10.52
C PRO A 103 -1.20 -8.38 10.79
N GLN A 104 -2.53 -8.23 10.89
CA GLN A 104 -3.46 -9.36 10.88
C GLN A 104 -3.38 -10.15 9.57
N LEU A 105 -3.37 -9.46 8.43
CA LEU A 105 -3.31 -10.09 7.12
C LEU A 105 -1.99 -10.86 6.91
N VAL A 106 -0.85 -10.28 7.31
CA VAL A 106 0.47 -10.95 7.26
C VAL A 106 0.44 -12.24 8.08
N ARG A 107 -0.09 -12.18 9.31
CA ARG A 107 -0.21 -13.37 10.19
C ARG A 107 -1.19 -14.41 9.65
N SER A 108 -2.26 -14.01 8.96
CA SER A 108 -3.17 -14.94 8.30
C SER A 108 -2.46 -15.81 7.24
N GLN A 109 -1.34 -15.33 6.70
CA GLN A 109 -0.52 -16.01 5.70
C GLN A 109 0.83 -16.51 6.25
N ALA A 110 0.94 -16.73 7.58
CA ALA A 110 2.19 -17.04 8.26
C ALA A 110 3.00 -18.20 7.65
N ARG A 111 2.33 -19.22 7.07
CA ARG A 111 3.02 -20.32 6.39
C ARG A 111 3.81 -19.84 5.18
N SER A 112 3.18 -19.07 4.29
CA SER A 112 3.85 -18.50 3.13
C SER A 112 4.93 -17.49 3.53
N MET A 113 4.69 -16.71 4.59
CA MET A 113 5.70 -15.79 5.14
C MET A 113 6.92 -16.55 5.69
N GLY A 114 6.71 -17.67 6.39
CA GLY A 114 7.79 -18.51 6.91
C GLY A 114 8.63 -19.12 5.79
N VAL A 115 8.00 -19.64 4.73
CA VAL A 115 8.74 -20.15 3.56
C VAL A 115 9.52 -19.03 2.88
N ALA A 116 8.90 -17.87 2.66
CA ALA A 116 9.59 -16.72 2.06
C ALA A 116 10.78 -16.26 2.91
N LEU A 117 10.63 -16.23 4.24
CA LEU A 117 11.69 -15.86 5.17
C LEU A 117 12.87 -16.83 5.05
N VAL A 118 12.63 -18.14 5.05
CA VAL A 118 13.70 -19.13 4.91
C VAL A 118 14.38 -19.02 3.55
N MET A 119 13.60 -18.83 2.47
CA MET A 119 14.12 -18.71 1.11
C MET A 119 14.95 -17.45 0.86
N PHE A 120 14.73 -16.41 1.66
CA PHE A 120 15.57 -15.21 1.66
C PHE A 120 16.76 -15.34 2.63
N ALA A 121 16.50 -15.72 3.89
CA ALA A 121 17.50 -15.68 4.96
C ALA A 121 18.58 -16.77 4.82
N LEU A 122 18.20 -17.98 4.40
CA LEU A 122 19.15 -19.08 4.22
C LEU A 122 20.27 -18.73 3.22
N PRO A 123 19.97 -18.32 1.96
CA PRO A 123 21.02 -17.93 1.03
C PRO A 123 21.77 -16.68 1.47
N THR A 124 21.13 -15.72 2.14
CA THR A 124 21.83 -14.56 2.72
C THR A 124 22.91 -14.98 3.70
N VAL A 125 22.57 -15.80 4.69
CA VAL A 125 23.53 -16.26 5.70
C VAL A 125 24.58 -17.16 5.07
N ALA A 126 24.17 -18.07 4.18
CA ALA A 126 25.10 -18.97 3.49
C ALA A 126 26.13 -18.20 2.65
N CYS A 127 25.70 -17.27 1.80
CA CYS A 127 26.61 -16.48 0.97
C CYS A 127 27.48 -15.53 1.79
N PHE A 128 26.94 -14.92 2.85
CA PHE A 128 27.74 -14.13 3.78
C PHE A 128 28.90 -14.96 4.36
N VAL A 129 28.60 -16.14 4.91
CA VAL A 129 29.61 -17.03 5.49
C VAL A 129 30.58 -17.55 4.43
N LEU A 130 30.07 -17.96 3.26
CA LEU A 130 30.92 -18.49 2.19
C LEU A 130 31.90 -17.46 1.66
N VAL A 131 31.48 -16.20 1.45
CA VAL A 131 32.39 -15.14 1.01
C VAL A 131 33.41 -14.81 2.11
N GLN A 132 33.05 -14.89 3.38
CA GLN A 132 34.02 -14.73 4.48
C GLN A 132 35.09 -15.83 4.51
N LEU A 133 34.73 -17.06 4.10
CA LEU A 133 35.65 -18.21 4.04
C LEU A 133 36.44 -18.27 2.72
N TYR A 134 35.82 -17.85 1.62
CA TYR A 134 36.35 -17.90 0.26
C TYR A 134 36.09 -16.55 -0.44
N PRO A 135 36.95 -15.54 -0.21
CA PRO A 135 36.72 -14.17 -0.67
C PRO A 135 36.53 -14.06 -2.18
N ASP A 136 37.29 -14.86 -2.95
CA ASP A 136 37.23 -14.87 -4.42
C ASP A 136 35.85 -15.27 -4.98
N LEU A 137 34.98 -15.88 -4.16
CA LEU A 137 33.63 -16.28 -4.57
C LEU A 137 32.78 -15.09 -5.04
N ILE A 138 33.03 -13.89 -4.52
CA ILE A 138 32.30 -12.69 -4.93
C ILE A 138 32.38 -12.43 -6.44
N HIS A 139 33.54 -12.69 -7.06
CA HIS A 139 33.78 -12.49 -8.49
C HIS A 139 33.07 -13.51 -9.39
N GLN A 140 32.57 -14.60 -8.81
CA GLN A 140 31.73 -15.58 -9.51
C GLN A 140 30.24 -15.23 -9.41
N LEU A 141 29.86 -14.46 -8.40
CA LEU A 141 28.47 -14.11 -8.11
C LEU A 141 28.07 -12.75 -8.68
N MET A 142 29.03 -11.84 -8.85
CA MET A 142 28.79 -10.46 -9.26
C MET A 142 29.84 -9.99 -10.27
N ASP A 143 29.46 -9.03 -11.12
CA ASP A 143 30.38 -8.41 -12.06
C ASP A 143 31.38 -7.50 -11.33
N ASN A 144 32.63 -7.48 -11.79
CA ASN A 144 33.71 -6.69 -11.17
C ASN A 144 33.39 -5.20 -11.09
N ARG A 145 32.61 -4.66 -12.03
CA ARG A 145 32.17 -3.27 -11.97
C ARG A 145 31.24 -3.03 -10.78
N GLN A 146 30.30 -3.93 -10.53
CA GLN A 146 29.35 -3.81 -9.42
C GLN A 146 30.08 -3.88 -8.07
N ILE A 147 31.07 -4.78 -7.97
CA ILE A 147 31.92 -4.90 -6.78
C ILE A 147 32.63 -3.57 -6.53
N ALA A 148 33.34 -3.03 -7.54
CA ALA A 148 34.07 -1.77 -7.41
C ALA A 148 33.16 -0.57 -7.07
N GLU A 149 31.95 -0.51 -7.62
CA GLU A 149 30.96 0.53 -7.28
C GLU A 149 30.56 0.47 -5.79
N MET A 150 30.38 -0.73 -5.25
CA MET A 150 29.97 -0.96 -3.87
C MET A 150 31.11 -0.74 -2.87
N GLU A 151 32.33 -1.14 -3.22
CA GLU A 151 33.52 -0.85 -2.42
C GLU A 151 33.72 0.65 -2.24
N ARG A 152 33.60 1.42 -3.33
CA ARG A 152 33.68 2.89 -3.31
C ARG A 152 32.54 3.52 -2.50
N MET A 153 31.34 2.98 -2.60
CA MET A 153 30.17 3.50 -1.87
C MET A 153 30.36 3.41 -0.35
N TYR A 154 31.02 2.35 0.12
CA TYR A 154 31.23 2.08 1.55
C TYR A 154 32.69 2.23 1.99
N ASP A 155 33.49 2.98 1.24
CA ASP A 155 34.89 3.27 1.60
C ASP A 155 34.94 4.05 2.94
N PRO A 156 35.64 3.55 3.98
CA PRO A 156 35.80 4.26 5.24
C PRO A 156 36.46 5.65 5.11
N ALA A 157 37.23 5.88 4.04
CA ALA A 157 37.89 7.14 3.76
C ALA A 157 36.97 8.18 3.10
N ALA A 158 35.74 7.81 2.70
CA ALA A 158 34.80 8.73 2.08
C ALA A 158 34.31 9.79 3.09
N GLU A 159 34.27 11.06 2.67
CA GLU A 159 33.76 12.18 3.49
C GLU A 159 32.28 12.02 3.87
N ARG A 160 31.52 11.19 3.13
CA ARG A 160 30.14 10.83 3.41
C ARG A 160 29.89 9.35 3.12
N LEU A 161 29.12 8.72 4.01
CA LEU A 161 28.69 7.33 3.86
C LEU A 161 27.70 7.22 2.69
N GLY A 162 28.19 6.72 1.56
CA GLY A 162 27.40 6.39 0.39
C GLY A 162 26.95 7.54 -0.52
N ARG A 163 27.57 8.75 -0.51
CA ARG A 163 27.07 9.87 -1.36
C ARG A 163 27.89 11.15 -1.56
N ASP A 164 27.60 11.85 -2.67
CA ASP A 164 27.86 13.29 -2.93
C ASP A 164 26.65 14.19 -2.58
N SER A 165 26.86 15.47 -2.24
CA SER A 165 25.80 16.40 -1.78
C SER A 165 24.83 16.86 -2.89
N GLY A 166 23.51 16.80 -2.65
CA GLY A 166 22.47 17.49 -3.44
C GLY A 166 21.41 16.60 -4.12
N THR A 167 21.58 15.28 -4.10
CA THR A 167 20.73 14.33 -4.84
C THR A 167 19.67 13.58 -3.98
N ASP A 168 19.32 14.05 -2.77
CA ASP A 168 18.64 13.19 -1.74
C ASP A 168 17.23 12.82 -2.19
N TRP A 169 16.50 13.81 -2.70
CA TRP A 169 15.19 13.63 -3.29
C TRP A 169 15.21 12.74 -4.54
N MET A 170 16.26 12.82 -5.35
CA MET A 170 16.42 11.96 -6.53
C MET A 170 16.63 10.50 -6.13
N MET A 171 17.51 10.27 -5.15
CA MET A 171 17.78 8.92 -4.64
C MET A 171 16.58 8.35 -3.89
N PHE A 172 15.86 9.16 -3.11
CA PHE A 172 14.60 8.77 -2.50
C PHE A 172 13.60 8.23 -3.55
N GLY A 173 13.42 8.96 -4.65
CA GLY A 173 12.57 8.52 -5.77
C GLY A 173 13.10 7.24 -6.44
N HIS A 174 14.42 7.13 -6.61
CA HIS A 174 15.07 5.94 -7.15
C HIS A 174 14.83 4.70 -6.28
N TYR A 175 15.05 4.79 -4.96
CA TYR A 175 14.85 3.69 -4.02
C TYR A 175 13.39 3.23 -3.96
N ILE A 176 12.45 4.18 -3.95
CA ILE A 176 11.01 3.86 -4.04
C ILE A 176 10.73 3.07 -5.32
N MET A 177 11.13 3.59 -6.48
CA MET A 177 10.85 2.97 -7.77
C MET A 177 11.47 1.58 -7.85
N ASN A 178 12.73 1.45 -7.44
CA ASN A 178 13.47 0.19 -7.50
C ASN A 178 12.85 -0.85 -6.56
N ASN A 179 12.71 -0.54 -5.28
CA ASN A 179 12.33 -1.53 -4.28
C ASN A 179 10.86 -1.91 -4.38
N ILE A 180 9.96 -0.95 -4.67
CA ILE A 180 8.55 -1.26 -4.90
C ILE A 180 8.39 -2.08 -6.19
N SER A 181 9.13 -1.77 -7.25
CA SER A 181 9.13 -2.57 -8.49
C SER A 181 9.57 -4.01 -8.21
N ILE A 182 10.67 -4.21 -7.45
CA ILE A 182 11.13 -5.54 -7.05
C ILE A 182 10.06 -6.27 -6.25
N ALA A 183 9.43 -5.63 -5.26
CA ALA A 183 8.38 -6.24 -4.45
C ALA A 183 7.14 -6.63 -5.30
N LEU A 184 6.68 -5.74 -6.19
CA LEU A 184 5.55 -6.02 -7.07
C LEU A 184 5.86 -7.15 -8.06
N ARG A 185 7.07 -7.19 -8.63
CA ARG A 185 7.53 -8.28 -9.50
C ARG A 185 7.63 -9.59 -8.72
N THR A 186 8.14 -9.55 -7.49
CA THR A 186 8.23 -10.71 -6.59
C THR A 186 6.84 -11.31 -6.35
N PHE A 187 5.86 -10.47 -6.02
CA PHE A 187 4.47 -10.89 -5.88
C PHE A 187 3.88 -11.43 -7.19
N ALA A 188 3.99 -10.67 -8.28
CA ALA A 188 3.38 -11.01 -9.57
C ALA A 188 3.95 -12.31 -10.17
N SER A 189 5.26 -12.54 -10.00
CA SER A 189 5.93 -13.77 -10.43
C SER A 189 5.42 -15.03 -9.70
N GLY A 190 4.66 -14.85 -8.61
CA GLY A 190 3.92 -15.93 -7.95
C GLY A 190 2.87 -16.59 -8.84
N LEU A 191 2.40 -15.90 -9.89
CA LEU A 191 1.54 -16.49 -10.92
C LEU A 191 2.21 -17.64 -11.69
N LEU A 192 3.55 -17.70 -11.69
CA LEU A 192 4.31 -18.83 -12.21
C LEU A 192 4.39 -19.98 -11.18
N ALA A 193 3.24 -20.32 -10.59
CA ALA A 193 3.12 -21.36 -9.57
C ALA A 193 4.03 -21.16 -8.34
N GLY A 194 4.39 -19.92 -8.01
CA GLY A 194 5.29 -19.57 -6.91
C GLY A 194 6.78 -19.70 -7.23
N LEU A 195 7.17 -20.35 -8.34
CA LEU A 195 8.57 -20.56 -8.69
C LEU A 195 9.30 -19.23 -8.96
N GLY A 196 8.65 -18.32 -9.68
CA GLY A 196 9.22 -16.99 -9.93
C GLY A 196 9.52 -16.24 -8.63
N THR A 197 8.61 -16.30 -7.65
CA THR A 197 8.81 -15.69 -6.35
C THR A 197 9.98 -16.31 -5.58
N LEU A 198 10.11 -17.64 -5.60
CA LEU A 198 11.23 -18.34 -4.95
C LEU A 198 12.57 -17.91 -5.54
N LEU A 199 12.67 -17.83 -6.87
CA LEU A 199 13.89 -17.40 -7.54
C LEU A 199 14.26 -15.96 -7.17
N VAL A 200 13.29 -15.05 -7.14
CA VAL A 200 13.57 -13.65 -6.76
C VAL A 200 14.07 -13.56 -5.32
N LEU A 201 13.45 -14.28 -4.37
CA LEU A 201 13.91 -14.30 -2.98
C LEU A 201 15.32 -14.89 -2.85
N LEU A 202 15.59 -16.00 -3.55
CA LEU A 202 16.89 -16.64 -3.58
C LEU A 202 17.97 -15.68 -4.10
N PHE A 203 17.74 -15.06 -5.26
CA PHE A 203 18.70 -14.12 -5.85
C PHE A 203 18.94 -12.90 -4.97
N ASN A 204 17.88 -12.29 -4.41
CA ASN A 204 18.06 -11.18 -3.48
C ASN A 204 18.85 -11.60 -2.24
N GLY A 205 18.58 -12.79 -1.71
CA GLY A 205 19.30 -13.32 -0.56
C GLY A 205 20.77 -13.56 -0.85
N VAL A 206 21.09 -14.22 -1.97
CA VAL A 206 22.47 -14.47 -2.45
C VAL A 206 23.22 -13.15 -2.62
N ILE A 207 22.65 -12.19 -3.35
CA ILE A 207 23.31 -10.90 -3.61
C ILE A 207 23.56 -10.18 -2.30
N PHE A 208 22.53 -9.96 -1.48
CA PHE A 208 22.69 -9.23 -0.21
C PHE A 208 23.71 -9.89 0.72
N GLY A 209 23.67 -11.22 0.85
CA GLY A 209 24.64 -11.98 1.64
C GLY A 209 26.07 -11.83 1.14
N SER A 210 26.26 -11.91 -0.19
CA SER A 210 27.58 -11.80 -0.82
C SER A 210 28.16 -10.39 -0.67
N VAL A 211 27.35 -9.35 -0.87
CA VAL A 211 27.72 -7.95 -0.65
C VAL A 211 28.16 -7.72 0.79
N ALA A 212 27.31 -8.11 1.75
CA ALA A 212 27.59 -7.92 3.15
C ALA A 212 28.84 -8.69 3.60
N GLY A 213 29.03 -9.91 3.09
CA GLY A 213 30.22 -10.73 3.36
C GLY A 213 31.47 -10.08 2.79
N HIS A 214 31.45 -9.66 1.53
CA HIS A 214 32.60 -9.03 0.86
C HIS A 214 33.02 -7.75 1.55
N LEU A 215 32.09 -6.83 1.81
CA LEU A 215 32.38 -5.56 2.48
C LEU A 215 32.90 -5.77 3.90
N GLN A 216 32.37 -6.77 4.61
CA GLN A 216 32.88 -7.15 5.93
C GLN A 216 34.32 -7.67 5.82
N HIS A 217 34.63 -8.48 4.82
CA HIS A 217 35.95 -9.08 4.60
C HIS A 217 37.03 -8.02 4.37
N ILE A 218 36.76 -7.04 3.51
CA ILE A 218 37.72 -6.01 3.11
C ILE A 218 37.82 -4.84 4.12
N GLY A 219 37.11 -4.90 5.25
CA GLY A 219 37.13 -3.86 6.29
C GLY A 219 36.14 -2.71 6.08
N HIS A 220 35.28 -2.78 5.07
CA HIS A 220 34.20 -1.80 4.79
C HIS A 220 32.89 -2.17 5.52
N GLY A 221 32.93 -3.11 6.47
CA GLY A 221 31.75 -3.58 7.20
C GLY A 221 31.11 -2.52 8.10
N ASP A 222 31.88 -1.75 8.87
CA ASP A 222 31.32 -0.69 9.74
C ASP A 222 30.49 0.35 8.97
N PRO A 223 31.02 1.00 7.91
CA PRO A 223 30.25 1.96 7.14
C PRO A 223 29.01 1.33 6.49
N PHE A 224 29.13 0.10 5.96
CA PHE A 224 28.01 -0.65 5.39
C PHE A 224 26.89 -0.90 6.41
N TRP A 225 27.21 -1.50 7.57
CA TRP A 225 26.19 -1.83 8.56
C TRP A 225 25.53 -0.59 9.15
N ARG A 226 26.30 0.47 9.41
CA ARG A 226 25.75 1.75 9.92
C ARG A 226 24.80 2.41 8.93
N PHE A 227 25.02 2.23 7.64
CA PHE A 227 24.14 2.70 6.59
C PHE A 227 22.88 1.82 6.48
N VAL A 228 23.05 0.50 6.38
CA VAL A 228 21.97 -0.44 6.04
C VAL A 228 21.01 -0.72 7.20
N VAL A 229 21.52 -0.82 8.43
CA VAL A 229 20.80 -1.42 9.57
C VAL A 229 19.47 -0.72 9.92
N GLY A 230 19.36 0.60 9.65
CA GLY A 230 18.16 1.38 9.92
C GLY A 230 17.01 1.07 8.98
N HIS A 231 17.21 1.20 7.67
CA HIS A 231 16.15 1.00 6.68
C HIS A 231 15.87 -0.50 6.41
N ALA A 232 16.86 -1.37 6.63
CA ALA A 232 16.74 -2.82 6.45
C ALA A 232 15.58 -3.44 7.25
N ALA A 233 15.23 -2.87 8.42
CA ALA A 233 14.07 -3.32 9.22
C ALA A 233 12.77 -3.33 8.41
N PHE A 234 12.59 -2.30 7.57
CA PHE A 234 11.42 -2.17 6.72
C PHE A 234 11.62 -2.88 5.39
N GLU A 235 12.78 -2.71 4.75
CA GLU A 235 13.04 -3.24 3.40
C GLU A 235 13.09 -4.77 3.36
N LEU A 236 13.91 -5.40 4.21
CA LEU A 236 14.07 -6.85 4.20
C LEU A 236 12.76 -7.54 4.60
N THR A 237 12.06 -6.98 5.59
CA THR A 237 10.74 -7.46 6.01
C THR A 237 9.73 -7.32 4.87
N ALA A 238 9.75 -6.21 4.13
CA ALA A 238 8.85 -5.97 3.01
C ALA A 238 9.10 -6.93 1.83
N ILE A 239 10.36 -7.24 1.49
CA ILE A 239 10.73 -8.24 0.48
C ILE A 239 10.21 -9.62 0.89
N VAL A 240 10.38 -10.02 2.15
CA VAL A 240 9.86 -11.29 2.67
C VAL A 240 8.32 -11.33 2.60
N ILE A 241 7.63 -10.24 2.94
CA ILE A 241 6.16 -10.18 2.86
C ILE A 241 5.67 -10.23 1.40
N ALA A 242 6.34 -9.53 0.48
CA ALA A 242 6.05 -9.60 -0.95
C ALA A 242 6.27 -11.03 -1.50
N GLY A 243 7.34 -11.67 -1.04
CA GLY A 243 7.62 -13.09 -1.26
C GLY A 243 6.50 -13.98 -0.76
N GLY A 244 6.09 -13.83 0.49
CA GLY A 244 5.00 -14.61 1.07
C GLY A 244 3.67 -14.40 0.34
N ALA A 245 3.39 -13.17 -0.12
CA ALA A 245 2.24 -12.87 -0.96
C ALA A 245 2.29 -13.60 -2.31
N GLY A 246 3.45 -13.62 -2.98
CA GLY A 246 3.63 -14.33 -4.24
C GLY A 246 3.54 -15.85 -4.09
N LEU A 247 4.13 -16.43 -3.03
CA LEU A 247 4.02 -17.85 -2.73
C LEU A 247 2.58 -18.27 -2.41
N GLN A 248 1.86 -17.45 -1.64
CA GLN A 248 0.44 -17.68 -1.36
C GLN A 248 -0.40 -17.70 -2.64
N LEU A 249 -0.13 -16.77 -3.57
CA LEU A 249 -0.79 -16.73 -4.88
C LEU A 249 -0.47 -17.97 -5.72
N GLY A 250 0.80 -18.38 -5.75
CA GLY A 250 1.23 -19.62 -6.41
C GLY A 250 0.57 -20.87 -5.85
N MET A 251 0.44 -20.95 -4.52
CA MET A 251 -0.26 -22.06 -3.87
C MET A 251 -1.75 -22.11 -4.21
N LYS A 252 -2.40 -20.95 -4.38
CA LYS A 252 -3.81 -20.88 -4.85
C LYS A 252 -3.96 -21.39 -6.28
N LEU A 253 -2.92 -21.26 -7.13
CA LEU A 253 -2.90 -21.83 -8.48
C LEU A 253 -2.66 -23.34 -8.48
N LEU A 254 -1.71 -23.81 -7.67
CA LEU A 254 -1.27 -25.22 -7.63
C LEU A 254 -2.26 -26.12 -6.89
N ALA A 255 -2.77 -25.66 -5.75
CA ALA A 255 -3.62 -26.43 -4.85
C ALA A 255 -4.83 -25.58 -4.37
N PRO A 256 -5.81 -25.30 -5.26
CA PRO A 256 -6.97 -24.45 -4.94
C PRO A 256 -7.97 -25.09 -3.95
N GLY A 257 -7.78 -26.36 -3.59
CA GLY A 257 -8.72 -27.11 -2.75
C GLY A 257 -10.06 -27.35 -3.46
N ARG A 258 -11.16 -26.96 -2.82
CA ARG A 258 -12.53 -27.13 -3.36
C ARG A 258 -12.99 -26.04 -4.32
N ARG A 259 -12.17 -25.01 -4.55
CA ARG A 259 -12.51 -23.88 -5.43
C ARG A 259 -11.99 -24.11 -6.84
N SER A 260 -12.61 -23.44 -7.81
CA SER A 260 -12.02 -23.31 -9.14
C SER A 260 -10.67 -22.56 -9.03
N ARG A 261 -9.74 -22.83 -9.95
CA ARG A 261 -8.45 -22.12 -9.99
C ARG A 261 -8.63 -20.61 -10.14
N LEU A 262 -9.60 -20.18 -10.96
CA LEU A 262 -9.87 -18.77 -11.18
C LEU A 262 -10.38 -18.10 -9.90
N ASP A 263 -11.33 -18.71 -9.19
CA ASP A 263 -11.84 -18.14 -7.94
C ASP A 263 -10.76 -18.10 -6.84
N ALA A 264 -9.95 -19.14 -6.75
CA ALA A 264 -8.82 -19.21 -5.83
C ALA A 264 -7.77 -18.13 -6.14
N LEU A 265 -7.49 -17.88 -7.43
CA LEU A 265 -6.59 -16.81 -7.88
C LEU A 265 -7.16 -15.41 -7.62
N VAL A 266 -8.46 -15.18 -7.83
CA VAL A 266 -9.09 -13.88 -7.55
C VAL A 266 -9.03 -13.59 -6.04
N GLU A 267 -9.31 -14.58 -5.20
CA GLU A 267 -9.14 -14.45 -3.75
C GLU A 267 -7.67 -14.20 -3.36
N GLY A 268 -6.75 -15.03 -3.86
CA GLY A 268 -5.31 -14.88 -3.60
C GLY A 268 -4.77 -13.53 -4.05
N GLY A 269 -5.19 -13.06 -5.22
CA GLY A 269 -4.82 -11.76 -5.77
C GLY A 269 -5.35 -10.60 -4.92
N ARG A 270 -6.57 -10.68 -4.37
CA ARG A 270 -7.09 -9.66 -3.44
C ARG A 270 -6.31 -9.60 -2.13
N ILE A 271 -5.95 -10.78 -1.58
CA ILE A 271 -5.10 -10.87 -0.38
C ILE A 271 -3.71 -10.29 -0.69
N GLY A 272 -3.09 -10.72 -1.78
CA GLY A 272 -1.79 -10.27 -2.23
C GLY A 272 -1.73 -8.78 -2.51
N ALA A 273 -2.74 -8.21 -3.18
CA ALA A 273 -2.81 -6.77 -3.44
C ALA A 273 -2.85 -5.95 -2.14
N ARG A 274 -3.62 -6.39 -1.14
CA ARG A 274 -3.65 -5.74 0.19
C ARG A 274 -2.30 -5.86 0.90
N LEU A 275 -1.62 -7.01 0.80
CA LEU A 275 -0.26 -7.17 1.32
C LEU A 275 0.72 -6.22 0.60
N CYS A 276 0.64 -6.11 -0.72
CA CYS A 276 1.48 -5.21 -1.52
C CYS A 276 1.27 -3.73 -1.15
N LEU A 277 0.06 -3.31 -0.75
CA LEU A 277 -0.17 -1.94 -0.25
C LEU A 277 0.61 -1.66 1.04
N GLY A 278 0.62 -2.60 2.00
CA GLY A 278 1.41 -2.45 3.22
C GLY A 278 2.91 -2.56 2.96
N VAL A 279 3.33 -3.44 2.06
CA VAL A 279 4.73 -3.52 1.58
C VAL A 279 5.19 -2.21 0.96
N ALA A 280 4.38 -1.60 0.07
CA ALA A 280 4.70 -0.32 -0.53
C ALA A 280 4.87 0.79 0.53
N PHE A 281 4.04 0.79 1.56
CA PHE A 281 4.20 1.70 2.71
C PHE A 281 5.50 1.45 3.47
N MET A 282 5.84 0.19 3.76
CA MET A 282 7.11 -0.15 4.42
C MET A 282 8.31 0.29 3.59
N LEU A 283 8.30 0.06 2.27
CA LEU A 283 9.38 0.45 1.38
C LEU A 283 9.50 1.96 1.21
N LEU A 284 8.39 2.70 1.27
CA LEU A 284 8.42 4.16 1.33
C LEU A 284 9.14 4.66 2.59
N VAL A 285 8.85 4.05 3.75
CA VAL A 285 9.54 4.36 5.01
C VAL A 285 11.01 3.96 4.94
N ALA A 286 11.33 2.79 4.38
CA ALA A 286 12.70 2.34 4.16
C ALA A 286 13.49 3.35 3.32
N ALA A 287 12.98 3.73 2.14
CA ALA A 287 13.62 4.70 1.25
C ALA A 287 13.82 6.06 1.92
N PHE A 288 12.88 6.49 2.77
CA PHE A 288 13.02 7.74 3.52
C PHE A 288 14.18 7.65 4.53
N ILE A 289 14.24 6.55 5.30
CA ILE A 289 15.33 6.31 6.25
C ILE A 289 16.66 6.16 5.51
N GLU A 290 16.69 5.52 4.35
CA GLU A 290 17.88 5.38 3.52
C GLU A 290 18.39 6.74 3.03
N ALA A 291 17.53 7.52 2.36
CA ALA A 291 17.91 8.79 1.76
C ALA A 291 18.28 9.86 2.80
N PHE A 292 17.56 9.95 3.92
CA PHE A 292 17.69 11.08 4.84
C PHE A 292 18.35 10.75 6.19
N TRP A 293 18.28 9.51 6.66
CA TRP A 293 18.88 9.12 7.95
C TRP A 293 20.18 8.35 7.77
N SER A 294 20.22 7.41 6.83
CA SER A 294 21.35 6.48 6.65
C SER A 294 22.57 7.22 6.12
N SER A 295 22.36 8.20 5.24
CA SER A 295 23.37 9.09 4.65
C SER A 295 24.04 10.07 5.61
N ILE A 296 23.48 10.31 6.81
CA ILE A 296 24.07 11.24 7.79
C ILE A 296 25.34 10.63 8.37
N ALA A 297 26.51 11.12 7.95
CA ALA A 297 27.81 10.60 8.34
C ALA A 297 28.21 11.00 9.77
N GLU A 298 27.74 12.15 10.27
CA GLU A 298 28.14 12.65 11.60
C GLU A 298 27.52 11.83 12.76
N VAL A 299 26.50 11.00 12.49
CA VAL A 299 25.88 10.19 13.54
C VAL A 299 26.81 9.02 13.91
N PRO A 300 27.20 8.90 15.19
CA PRO A 300 28.09 7.85 15.65
C PRO A 300 27.42 6.47 15.53
N ALA A 301 28.25 5.42 15.44
CA ALA A 301 27.81 4.03 15.31
C ALA A 301 26.72 3.63 16.31
N TRP A 302 26.93 3.92 17.61
CA TRP A 302 25.96 3.59 18.66
C TRP A 302 24.58 4.21 18.39
N GLY A 303 24.52 5.42 17.81
CA GLY A 303 23.28 6.10 17.45
C GLY A 303 22.55 5.37 16.32
N LYS A 304 23.26 5.01 15.25
CA LYS A 304 22.71 4.24 14.12
C LYS A 304 22.15 2.89 14.59
N PHE A 305 22.91 2.13 15.38
CA PHE A 305 22.49 0.83 15.88
C PHE A 305 21.35 0.91 16.90
N SER A 306 21.31 1.94 17.76
CA SER A 306 20.22 2.13 18.72
C SER A 306 18.89 2.43 18.02
N VAL A 307 18.91 3.36 17.05
CA VAL A 307 17.71 3.68 16.26
C VAL A 307 17.26 2.44 15.48
N ALA A 308 18.19 1.72 14.87
CA ALA A 308 17.84 0.49 14.17
C ALA A 308 17.24 -0.58 15.09
N GLY A 309 17.76 -0.76 16.30
CA GLY A 309 17.16 -1.66 17.30
C GLY A 309 15.71 -1.30 17.60
N VAL A 310 15.39 -0.01 17.75
CA VAL A 310 14.02 0.48 17.94
C VAL A 310 13.16 0.22 16.70
N LEU A 311 13.67 0.46 15.49
CA LEU A 311 12.93 0.24 14.24
C LEU A 311 12.62 -1.25 14.03
N TRP A 312 13.60 -2.13 14.22
CA TRP A 312 13.42 -3.58 14.15
C TRP A 312 12.43 -4.07 15.19
N ALA A 313 12.60 -3.68 16.46
CA ALA A 313 11.65 -4.04 17.52
C ALA A 313 10.24 -3.52 17.22
N GLY A 314 10.12 -2.30 16.71
CA GLY A 314 8.86 -1.69 16.30
C GLY A 314 8.16 -2.47 15.18
N VAL A 315 8.86 -2.79 14.10
CA VAL A 315 8.33 -3.59 12.97
C VAL A 315 7.89 -4.98 13.45
N LEU A 316 8.74 -5.67 14.22
CA LEU A 316 8.43 -7.00 14.73
C LEU A 316 7.25 -6.99 15.69
N LEU A 317 7.20 -6.04 16.64
CA LEU A 317 6.11 -5.89 17.59
C LEU A 317 4.80 -5.53 16.88
N TRP A 318 4.86 -4.65 15.88
CA TRP A 318 3.72 -4.27 15.06
C TRP A 318 3.16 -5.46 14.27
N LEU A 319 4.01 -6.24 13.59
CA LEU A 319 3.57 -7.45 12.89
C LEU A 319 3.06 -8.53 13.86
N TRP A 320 3.62 -8.64 15.05
CA TRP A 320 3.22 -9.64 16.05
C TRP A 320 1.93 -9.28 16.78
N ARG A 321 1.73 -8.01 17.16
CA ARG A 321 0.62 -7.56 18.02
C ARG A 321 -0.39 -6.63 17.38
N GLY A 322 -0.08 -5.99 16.25
CA GLY A 322 -0.99 -5.09 15.56
C GLY A 322 -2.35 -5.75 15.31
N GLY A 323 -3.43 -5.08 15.71
CA GLY A 323 -4.78 -5.61 15.60
C GLY A 323 -5.13 -6.79 16.52
N ARG A 324 -4.30 -7.18 17.51
CA ARG A 324 -4.76 -8.13 18.56
C ARG A 324 -5.69 -7.39 19.53
N GLY A 325 -6.93 -7.88 19.68
CA GLY A 325 -7.92 -7.32 20.60
C GLY A 325 -8.98 -6.42 19.95
N GLY A 326 -8.87 -6.13 18.65
CA GLY A 326 -10.01 -5.67 17.86
C GLY A 326 -10.83 -6.89 17.51
N GLY A 327 -11.77 -7.26 18.38
CA GLY A 327 -12.73 -8.31 18.07
C GLY A 327 -13.46 -7.99 16.77
N ASP A 328 -13.66 -9.02 15.96
CA ASP A 328 -14.68 -9.02 14.93
C ASP A 328 -16.00 -8.68 15.61
N ALA A 329 -16.43 -7.42 15.48
CA ALA A 329 -17.83 -7.07 15.63
C ALA A 329 -18.50 -7.53 14.33
N ASP A 330 -18.84 -8.83 14.32
CA ASP A 330 -19.78 -9.42 13.37
C ASP A 330 -21.11 -8.66 13.36
#